data_AF-A0A1I0XS50-F1
#
_entry.id   AF-A0A1I0XS50-F1
#
_cell.length_a   1.000
_cell.length_b   1.000
_cell.length_c   1.000
_cell.angle_alpha   90.00
_cell.angle_beta   90.00
_cell.angle_gamma   90.00
#
_symmetry.space_group_name_H-M   'P 1'
#
loop_
_entity.id
_entity.type
_entity.pdbx_description
1 polymer ?
#
loop_
_entity_poly.entity_id
_entity_poly.type
_entity_poly.pdbx_seq_one_letter_code
_entity_poly.pdbx_strand_id
1 'polypeptide(L)'
;MKKRKLIKLFGAMVVLAVVGVGSTLAYLSDRTDTLTNVFTVGDVELQLRESNVYHVEESGYIDADFEYTWDVDSSTQNPNVNNGVDYSDCAPGDIILKDPTVFANATVKSLIYVYLKNIEVVDADTGKVQTKAIKSTDKSLQFTLHRDWEIYEANAKDGIIIKYKTQDGDKFNWYDSSEDTGDYMPVFEEYRWFLGSYEYYTTEIPSDSERGATYQDLDVQALGVQAKYVSGDATVERQIIKENTDWLN
;
A
#
# COMPACT_ATOMS: atom_id res chain seq x y z
N MET A 1 30.68 -0.71 52.06
CA MET A 1 29.42 -1.00 51.32
C MET A 1 29.26 -0.20 50.00
N LYS A 2 30.33 0.14 49.26
CA LYS A 2 30.23 1.01 48.05
C LYS A 2 30.49 0.33 46.69
N LYS A 3 31.05 -0.89 46.64
CA LYS A 3 31.38 -1.58 45.37
C LYS A 3 30.29 -2.52 44.85
N ARG A 4 29.45 -3.09 45.73
CA ARG A 4 28.37 -4.03 45.37
C ARG A 4 27.10 -3.35 44.84
N LYS A 5 26.89 -2.06 45.10
CA LYS A 5 25.76 -1.28 44.54
C LYS A 5 26.07 -0.78 43.12
N LEU A 6 27.33 -0.48 42.81
CA LEU A 6 27.73 0.01 41.48
C LEU A 6 27.63 -1.08 40.39
N ILE A 7 27.95 -2.34 40.75
CA ILE A 7 27.83 -3.49 39.83
C ILE A 7 26.37 -3.80 39.50
N LYS A 8 25.43 -3.60 40.44
CA LYS A 8 23.99 -3.75 40.17
C LYS A 8 23.42 -2.64 39.29
N LEU A 9 23.98 -1.43 39.37
CA LEU A 9 23.58 -0.30 38.52
C LEU A 9 24.08 -0.48 37.08
N PHE A 10 25.31 -0.94 36.88
CA PHE A 10 25.84 -1.26 35.55
C PHE A 10 25.17 -2.50 34.94
N GLY A 11 24.84 -3.52 35.73
CA GLY A 11 24.07 -4.67 35.25
C GLY A 11 22.67 -4.29 34.77
N ALA A 12 22.00 -3.36 35.48
CA ALA A 12 20.68 -2.86 35.07
C ALA A 12 20.75 -1.96 33.83
N MET A 13 21.79 -1.12 33.68
CA MET A 13 21.96 -0.31 32.47
C MET A 13 22.34 -1.13 31.23
N VAL A 14 23.08 -2.24 31.38
CA VAL A 14 23.34 -3.16 30.24
C VAL A 14 22.07 -3.89 29.84
N VAL A 15 21.21 -4.29 30.79
CA VAL A 15 19.89 -4.85 30.48
C VAL A 15 18.99 -3.80 29.80
N LEU A 16 18.96 -2.56 30.28
CA LEU A 16 18.18 -1.49 29.66
C LEU A 16 18.72 -1.04 28.29
N ALA A 17 20.04 -1.11 28.06
CA ALA A 17 20.62 -0.87 26.73
C ALA A 17 20.37 -2.03 25.75
N VAL A 18 20.13 -3.25 26.24
CA VAL A 18 19.71 -4.39 25.40
C VAL A 18 18.20 -4.37 25.15
N VAL A 19 17.41 -3.80 26.06
CA VAL A 19 15.96 -3.60 25.89
C VAL A 19 15.64 -2.36 25.06
N GLY A 20 16.45 -1.30 25.13
CA GLY A 20 16.31 -0.06 24.35
C GLY A 20 16.99 -0.06 22.97
N VAL A 21 17.69 -1.14 22.61
CA VAL A 21 18.15 -1.45 21.22
C VAL A 21 17.43 -2.72 20.74
N GLY A 22 16.26 -2.98 21.32
CA GLY A 22 15.47 -4.21 21.19
C GLY A 22 14.10 -4.00 20.58
N SER A 23 13.81 -2.85 19.97
CA SER A 23 12.78 -2.83 18.92
C SER A 23 13.37 -3.58 17.73
N THR A 24 12.71 -4.67 17.37
CA THR A 24 13.06 -5.50 16.23
C THR A 24 12.78 -4.68 14.98
N LEU A 25 13.68 -3.77 14.58
CA LEU A 25 13.54 -3.00 13.34
C LEU A 25 13.48 -3.98 12.17
N ALA A 26 12.27 -4.34 11.75
CA ALA A 26 12.04 -4.93 10.45
C ALA A 26 12.27 -3.80 9.44
N TYR A 27 13.36 -3.90 8.70
CA TYR A 27 13.74 -2.88 7.75
C TYR A 27 12.93 -3.11 6.47
N LEU A 28 11.78 -2.45 6.32
CA LEU A 28 11.21 -2.19 4.99
C LEU A 28 12.09 -1.11 4.38
N SER A 29 12.90 -1.46 3.39
CA SER A 29 13.88 -0.53 2.82
C SER A 29 13.20 0.35 1.79
N ASP A 30 12.27 1.21 2.18
CA ASP A 30 11.57 2.06 1.23
C ASP A 30 12.52 3.17 0.71
N ARG A 31 13.03 2.97 -0.50
CA ARG A 31 13.41 4.09 -1.36
C ARG A 31 12.54 4.06 -2.61
N THR A 32 11.25 4.20 -2.43
CA THR A 32 10.33 4.56 -3.51
C THR A 32 9.96 6.03 -3.34
N ASP A 33 10.93 6.91 -3.61
CA ASP A 33 10.75 8.38 -3.56
C ASP A 33 9.68 8.91 -4.54
N THR A 34 8.88 8.06 -5.21
CA THR A 34 7.89 8.50 -6.19
C THR A 34 6.86 7.40 -6.56
N LEU A 35 5.62 7.51 -6.08
CA LEU A 35 4.40 7.06 -6.76
C LEU A 35 4.10 7.95 -7.99
N THR A 36 5.06 8.10 -8.92
CA THR A 36 4.89 8.91 -10.14
C THR A 36 4.58 8.10 -11.39
N ASN A 37 4.39 6.79 -11.25
CA ASN A 37 4.22 5.87 -12.38
C ASN A 37 2.75 5.74 -12.78
N VAL A 38 2.18 6.87 -13.20
CA VAL A 38 0.87 6.92 -13.84
C VAL A 38 1.06 6.99 -15.35
N PHE A 39 0.36 6.13 -16.07
CA PHE A 39 0.34 6.06 -17.52
C PHE A 39 -1.08 6.32 -18.01
N THR A 40 -1.24 7.07 -19.09
CA THR A 40 -2.58 7.36 -19.64
C THR A 40 -2.61 7.23 -21.15
N VAL A 41 -3.71 6.67 -21.65
CA VAL A 41 -3.98 6.50 -23.09
C VAL A 41 -5.36 7.09 -23.39
N GLY A 42 -5.37 8.30 -23.94
CA GLY A 42 -6.59 9.04 -24.23
C GLY A 42 -6.89 10.14 -23.22
N ASP A 43 -8.16 10.52 -23.11
CA ASP A 43 -8.63 11.63 -22.27
C ASP A 43 -8.98 11.16 -20.85
N VAL A 44 -7.95 10.66 -20.16
CA VAL A 44 -8.01 10.21 -18.76
C VAL A 44 -6.75 10.73 -18.08
N GLU A 45 -6.93 11.26 -16.87
CA GLU A 45 -5.85 11.68 -16.00
C GLU A 45 -5.91 10.87 -14.70
N LEU A 46 -4.75 10.41 -14.24
CA LEU A 46 -4.60 9.62 -13.03
C LEU A 46 -3.65 10.29 -12.05
N GLN A 47 -3.95 10.12 -10.77
CA GLN A 47 -3.01 10.32 -9.68
C GLN A 47 -2.99 9.06 -8.81
N LEU A 48 -1.84 8.80 -8.21
CA LEU A 48 -1.64 7.71 -7.27
C LEU A 48 -1.05 8.32 -6.00
N ARG A 49 -1.72 8.12 -4.87
CA ARG A 49 -1.37 8.75 -3.59
C ARG A 49 -1.55 7.77 -2.44
N GLU A 50 -0.94 8.12 -1.32
CA GLU A 50 -1.04 7.43 -0.03
C GLU A 50 -1.21 8.46 1.08
N SER A 51 -1.90 8.07 2.15
CA SER A 51 -2.03 8.88 3.36
C SER A 51 -0.67 9.01 4.03
N ASN A 52 -0.41 10.18 4.61
CA ASN A 52 0.79 10.34 5.43
C ASN A 52 0.56 9.67 6.79
N VAL A 53 1.60 9.05 7.31
CA VAL A 53 1.57 8.37 8.60
C VAL A 53 2.82 8.70 9.39
N TYR A 54 2.74 8.59 10.71
CA TYR A 54 3.91 8.68 11.57
C TYR A 54 3.95 7.52 12.55
N HIS A 55 5.18 7.12 12.88
CA HIS A 55 5.42 6.03 13.81
C HIS A 55 5.43 6.54 15.26
N VAL A 56 4.68 5.86 16.13
CA VAL A 56 4.63 6.09 17.58
C VAL A 56 5.06 4.82 18.29
N GLU A 57 6.12 4.88 19.09
CA GLU A 57 6.75 3.70 19.74
C GLU A 57 5.76 2.79 20.50
N GLU A 58 4.68 3.34 21.06
CA GLU A 58 3.69 2.59 21.86
C GLU A 58 2.48 2.10 21.05
N SER A 59 2.31 2.55 19.80
CA SER A 59 1.08 2.34 19.02
C SER A 59 1.31 1.99 17.55
N GLY A 60 2.55 1.87 17.09
CA GLY A 60 2.88 1.61 15.69
C GLY A 60 2.63 2.83 14.82
N TYR A 61 2.23 2.61 13.57
CA TYR A 61 1.92 3.68 12.62
C TYR A 61 0.50 4.20 12.82
N ILE A 62 0.35 5.52 12.82
CA ILE A 62 -0.95 6.20 12.88
C ILE A 62 -1.04 7.31 11.83
N ASP A 63 -2.26 7.65 11.44
CA ASP A 63 -2.54 8.68 10.43
C ASP A 63 -2.09 10.07 10.89
N ALA A 64 -1.43 10.80 9.98
CA ALA A 64 -0.85 12.12 10.20
C ALA A 64 -1.90 13.25 10.33
N ASP A 65 -3.12 13.04 9.87
CA ASP A 65 -4.20 14.02 10.02
C ASP A 65 -4.93 13.93 11.38
N PHE A 66 -4.61 12.92 12.20
CA PHE A 66 -5.24 12.62 13.48
C PHE A 66 -6.76 12.41 13.41
N GLU A 67 -7.31 12.15 12.22
CA GLU A 67 -8.70 11.75 12.10
C GLU A 67 -8.85 10.30 12.55
N TYR A 68 -9.97 10.00 13.21
CA TYR A 68 -10.35 8.62 13.56
C TYR A 68 -11.05 7.92 12.37
N THR A 69 -10.68 8.32 11.16
CA THR A 69 -11.18 7.86 9.88
C THR A 69 -9.98 7.84 8.97
N TRP A 70 -9.62 6.65 8.46
CA TRP A 70 -8.55 6.51 7.49
C TRP A 70 -9.16 6.80 6.12
N ASP A 71 -9.07 8.06 5.72
CA ASP A 71 -9.46 8.51 4.40
C ASP A 71 -8.22 9.16 3.79
N VAL A 72 -7.82 8.74 2.59
CA VAL A 72 -6.84 9.52 1.83
C VAL A 72 -7.48 10.89 1.60
N ASP A 73 -7.07 11.91 2.35
CA ASP A 73 -7.64 13.25 2.20
C ASP A 73 -7.36 13.74 0.78
N SER A 74 -8.39 13.63 -0.04
CA SER A 74 -8.36 13.89 -1.47
C SER A 74 -8.61 15.37 -1.78
N SER A 75 -8.81 16.21 -0.76
CA SER A 75 -8.73 17.65 -0.94
C SER A 75 -7.30 17.96 -1.40
N THR A 76 -7.18 18.46 -2.62
CA THR A 76 -5.92 18.62 -3.36
C THR A 76 -4.92 19.64 -2.75
N GLN A 77 -5.04 19.93 -1.45
CA GLN A 77 -4.14 20.76 -0.67
C GLN A 77 -3.86 20.23 0.75
N ASN A 78 -4.30 19.02 1.15
CA ASN A 78 -3.85 18.50 2.43
C ASN A 78 -2.33 18.22 2.36
N PRO A 79 -1.50 18.91 3.16
CA PRO A 79 -0.06 18.66 3.21
C PRO A 79 0.30 17.25 3.71
N ASN A 80 -0.68 16.49 4.19
CA ASN A 80 -0.55 15.15 4.74
C ASN A 80 -0.82 14.04 3.71
N VAL A 81 -0.71 14.30 2.40
CA VAL A 81 -0.78 13.26 1.36
C VAL A 81 0.59 13.08 0.73
N ASN A 82 1.11 11.86 0.72
CA ASN A 82 2.43 11.55 0.20
C ASN A 82 2.39 10.75 -1.11
N ASN A 83 3.52 10.76 -1.81
CA ASN A 83 3.76 9.91 -2.99
C ASN A 83 4.46 8.60 -2.60
N GLY A 84 4.18 8.08 -1.40
CA GLY A 84 4.86 6.95 -0.81
C GLY A 84 5.00 7.11 0.70
N VAL A 85 5.04 6.00 1.42
CA VAL A 85 5.22 5.95 2.87
C VAL A 85 6.32 4.96 3.23
N ASP A 86 7.35 5.47 3.90
CA ASP A 86 8.45 4.65 4.44
C ASP A 86 8.05 4.04 5.79
N TYR A 87 8.07 2.70 5.84
CA TYR A 87 7.81 1.91 7.04
C TYR A 87 9.13 1.32 7.59
N SER A 88 10.12 2.16 7.86
CA SER A 88 11.47 1.73 8.25
C SER A 88 11.58 1.15 9.67
N ASP A 89 10.65 1.52 10.55
CA ASP A 89 10.74 1.30 12.00
C ASP A 89 9.65 0.35 12.54
N CYS A 90 9.30 -0.71 11.80
CA CYS A 90 8.26 -1.65 12.22
C CYS A 90 8.77 -2.70 13.22
N ALA A 91 7.92 -3.08 14.17
CA ALA A 91 8.05 -4.22 15.07
C ALA A 91 7.03 -5.32 14.77
N PRO A 92 7.29 -6.59 15.19
CA PRO A 92 6.30 -7.66 15.10
C PRO A 92 4.99 -7.31 15.81
N GLY A 93 3.87 -7.48 15.11
CA GLY A 93 2.54 -7.10 15.60
C GLY A 93 2.13 -5.65 15.30
N ASP A 94 3.02 -4.84 14.73
CA ASP A 94 2.63 -3.49 14.31
C ASP A 94 1.59 -3.54 13.20
N ILE A 95 0.60 -2.68 13.30
CA ILE A 95 -0.32 -2.39 12.21
C ILE A 95 0.37 -1.55 11.14
N ILE A 96 0.02 -1.81 9.89
CA ILE A 96 0.55 -1.12 8.73
C ILE A 96 -0.63 -0.50 7.97
N LEU A 97 -0.48 0.78 7.66
CA LEU A 97 -1.50 1.65 7.04
C LEU A 97 -1.22 1.84 5.55
N LYS A 98 -0.81 0.79 4.84
CA LYS A 98 -0.39 0.90 3.43
C LYS A 98 -1.63 1.04 2.54
N ASP A 99 -1.78 2.17 1.87
CA ASP A 99 -3.06 2.61 1.31
C ASP A 99 -3.01 3.20 -0.11
N PRO A 100 -2.29 2.57 -1.06
CA PRO A 100 -2.16 3.13 -2.40
C PRO A 100 -3.55 3.31 -3.02
N THR A 101 -3.86 4.54 -3.38
CA THR A 101 -5.19 4.94 -3.84
C THR A 101 -5.08 5.64 -5.18
N VAL A 102 -5.82 5.13 -6.16
CA VAL A 102 -5.91 5.73 -7.49
C VAL A 102 -7.03 6.78 -7.48
N PHE A 103 -6.71 7.95 -7.99
CA PHE A 103 -7.65 9.01 -8.31
C PHE A 103 -7.71 9.18 -9.81
N ALA A 104 -8.91 9.12 -10.37
CA ALA A 104 -9.10 9.26 -11.81
C ALA A 104 -10.02 10.44 -12.13
N ASN A 105 -9.66 11.22 -13.14
CA ASN A 105 -10.64 12.01 -13.88
C ASN A 105 -10.62 11.60 -15.34
N ALA A 106 -11.78 11.19 -15.81
CA ALA A 106 -12.05 10.97 -17.20
C ALA A 106 -13.44 11.51 -17.54
N THR A 107 -13.48 12.50 -18.43
CA THR A 107 -14.74 12.99 -19.01
C THR A 107 -15.35 11.99 -20.01
N VAL A 108 -14.60 10.93 -20.31
CA VAL A 108 -14.91 9.86 -21.25
C VAL A 108 -14.80 8.50 -20.56
N LYS A 109 -15.53 7.54 -21.13
CA LYS A 109 -15.47 6.13 -20.76
C LYS A 109 -14.03 5.63 -20.70
N SER A 110 -13.58 5.11 -19.57
CA SER A 110 -12.20 4.65 -19.35
C SER A 110 -12.11 3.35 -18.54
N LEU A 111 -10.98 2.66 -18.65
CA LEU A 111 -10.60 1.47 -17.89
C LEU A 111 -9.36 1.81 -17.06
N ILE A 112 -9.32 1.34 -15.82
CA ILE A 112 -8.21 1.58 -14.89
C ILE A 112 -7.57 0.24 -14.52
N TYR A 113 -6.25 0.18 -14.65
CA TYR A 113 -5.42 -0.94 -14.26
C TYR A 113 -4.36 -0.49 -13.26
N VAL A 114 -4.02 -1.36 -12.32
CA VAL A 114 -2.93 -1.15 -11.37
C VAL A 114 -1.98 -2.33 -11.41
N TYR A 115 -0.70 -2.04 -11.41
CA TYR A 115 0.37 -3.02 -11.27
C TYR A 115 0.93 -2.97 -9.86
N LEU A 116 0.97 -4.14 -9.22
CA LEU A 116 1.54 -4.34 -7.89
C LEU A 116 2.77 -5.22 -8.02
N LYS A 117 3.95 -4.59 -8.01
CA LYS A 117 5.22 -5.30 -8.08
C LYS A 117 5.48 -6.06 -6.78
N ASN A 118 6.25 -7.14 -6.87
CA ASN A 118 6.63 -7.99 -5.74
C ASN A 118 5.44 -8.64 -5.02
N ILE A 119 4.26 -8.64 -5.62
CA ILE A 119 3.06 -9.28 -5.07
C ILE A 119 2.79 -10.60 -5.80
N GLU A 120 2.28 -11.59 -5.06
CA GLU A 120 1.69 -12.82 -5.59
C GLU A 120 0.28 -13.05 -5.04
N VAL A 121 -0.53 -13.78 -5.80
CA VAL A 121 -1.90 -14.14 -5.39
C VAL A 121 -1.86 -15.32 -4.43
N VAL A 122 -2.48 -15.15 -3.26
CA VAL A 122 -2.65 -16.22 -2.26
C VAL A 122 -3.98 -16.93 -2.48
N ASP A 123 -5.05 -16.15 -2.64
CA ASP A 123 -6.40 -16.65 -2.89
C ASP A 123 -7.16 -15.64 -3.75
N ALA A 124 -7.39 -16.00 -5.02
CA ALA A 124 -8.05 -15.14 -5.99
C ALA A 124 -9.53 -14.91 -5.67
N ASP A 125 -10.21 -15.88 -5.04
CA ASP A 125 -11.64 -15.81 -4.75
C ASP A 125 -11.93 -14.78 -3.65
N THR A 126 -11.00 -14.65 -2.70
CA THR A 126 -11.10 -13.68 -1.60
C THR A 126 -10.28 -12.42 -1.82
N GLY A 127 -9.58 -12.30 -2.96
CA GLY A 127 -8.71 -11.17 -3.27
C GLY A 127 -7.46 -11.09 -2.37
N LYS A 128 -7.07 -12.18 -1.70
CA LYS A 128 -5.89 -12.19 -0.84
C LYS A 128 -4.62 -12.29 -1.67
N VAL A 129 -3.70 -11.40 -1.36
CA VAL A 129 -2.40 -11.29 -2.01
C VAL A 129 -1.32 -11.11 -0.96
N GLN A 130 -0.07 -11.36 -1.31
CA GLN A 130 1.04 -11.15 -0.38
C GLN A 130 2.31 -10.69 -1.07
N THR A 131 3.20 -10.04 -0.32
CA THR A 131 4.56 -9.78 -0.80
C THR A 131 5.32 -11.08 -0.98
N LYS A 132 6.02 -11.20 -2.11
CA LYS A 132 6.89 -12.32 -2.44
C LYS A 132 8.09 -12.34 -1.48
N ALA A 133 8.53 -13.54 -1.12
CA ALA A 133 9.83 -13.72 -0.49
C ALA A 133 10.90 -13.93 -1.56
N ILE A 134 11.83 -12.97 -1.71
CA ILE A 134 12.90 -13.03 -2.74
C ILE A 134 14.22 -13.48 -2.13
N LYS A 135 14.52 -13.00 -0.92
CA LYS A 135 15.69 -13.36 -0.10
C LYS A 135 15.26 -14.31 1.01
N SER A 136 16.22 -15.04 1.58
CA SER A 136 15.97 -15.96 2.68
C SER A 136 15.48 -15.28 3.97
N THR A 137 15.73 -13.98 4.12
CA THR A 137 15.26 -13.16 5.26
C THR A 137 13.87 -12.59 5.03
N ASP A 138 13.37 -12.66 3.79
CA ASP A 138 12.09 -12.05 3.47
C ASP A 138 10.94 -12.86 4.06
N LYS A 139 9.99 -12.13 4.59
CA LYS A 139 8.68 -12.60 5.02
C LYS A 139 7.62 -11.96 4.13
N SER A 140 6.43 -12.54 4.17
CA SER A 140 5.30 -12.07 3.38
C SER A 140 4.38 -11.21 4.25
N LEU A 141 4.04 -10.02 3.77
CA LEU A 141 2.91 -9.24 4.28
C LEU A 141 1.69 -9.59 3.44
N GLN A 142 0.60 -9.96 4.09
CA GLN A 142 -0.63 -10.33 3.44
C GLN A 142 -1.58 -9.13 3.39
N PHE A 143 -2.12 -8.85 2.21
CA PHE A 143 -3.13 -7.85 1.98
C PHE A 143 -4.38 -8.50 1.41
N THR A 144 -5.49 -7.78 1.45
CA THR A 144 -6.70 -8.12 0.71
C THR A 144 -6.98 -6.98 -0.24
N LEU A 145 -7.20 -7.28 -1.51
CA LEU A 145 -7.60 -6.28 -2.50
C LEU A 145 -8.98 -5.73 -2.15
N HIS A 146 -9.18 -4.42 -2.30
CA HIS A 146 -10.49 -3.82 -2.13
C HIS A 146 -11.50 -4.47 -3.09
N ARG A 147 -12.75 -4.63 -2.63
CA ARG A 147 -13.79 -5.38 -3.34
C ARG A 147 -14.07 -4.91 -4.76
N ASP A 148 -13.69 -3.68 -5.11
CA ASP A 148 -13.88 -3.06 -6.42
C ASP A 148 -12.71 -3.35 -7.40
N TRP A 149 -11.71 -4.14 -7.01
CA TRP A 149 -10.67 -4.64 -7.91
C TRP A 149 -10.82 -6.13 -8.21
N GLU A 150 -10.50 -6.51 -9.44
CA GLU A 150 -10.33 -7.90 -9.88
C GLU A 150 -8.91 -8.16 -10.36
N ILE A 151 -8.43 -9.39 -10.22
CA ILE A 151 -7.12 -9.80 -10.73
C ILE A 151 -7.23 -9.99 -12.25
N TYR A 152 -6.50 -9.15 -13.00
CA TYR A 152 -6.45 -9.21 -14.46
C TYR A 152 -5.35 -10.16 -14.96
N GLU A 153 -4.16 -10.10 -14.37
CA GLU A 153 -3.03 -10.99 -14.66
C GLU A 153 -2.29 -11.33 -13.36
N ALA A 154 -2.37 -12.59 -12.94
CA ALA A 154 -1.79 -13.06 -11.68
C ALA A 154 -0.27 -13.28 -11.74
N ASN A 155 0.31 -13.31 -12.96
CA ASN A 155 1.74 -13.56 -13.17
C ASN A 155 2.35 -12.49 -14.09
N ALA A 156 2.11 -11.22 -13.77
CA ALA A 156 2.62 -10.10 -14.55
C ALA A 156 4.07 -9.78 -14.15
N LYS A 157 5.05 -10.22 -14.94
CA LYS A 157 6.48 -10.05 -14.65
C LYS A 157 6.80 -10.48 -13.20
N ASP A 158 7.23 -9.56 -12.35
CA ASP A 158 7.53 -9.77 -10.93
C ASP A 158 6.38 -9.39 -9.97
N GLY A 159 5.17 -9.21 -10.47
CA GLY A 159 3.99 -8.79 -9.70
C GLY A 159 2.66 -9.32 -10.24
N ILE A 160 1.60 -8.56 -9.98
CA ILE A 160 0.25 -8.80 -10.50
C ILE A 160 -0.32 -7.53 -11.15
N ILE A 161 -1.26 -7.69 -12.08
CA ILE A 161 -2.09 -6.60 -12.59
C ILE A 161 -3.52 -6.82 -12.09
N ILE A 162 -4.11 -5.77 -11.53
CA ILE A 162 -5.51 -5.70 -11.14
C ILE A 162 -6.24 -4.70 -12.03
N LYS A 163 -7.53 -4.93 -12.25
CA LYS A 163 -8.44 -4.07 -13.03
C LYS A 163 -9.60 -3.63 -12.14
N TYR A 164 -10.03 -2.39 -12.28
CA TYR A 164 -11.18 -1.87 -11.52
C TYR A 164 -12.49 -2.45 -12.08
N LYS A 165 -13.37 -2.98 -11.22
CA LYS A 165 -14.57 -3.78 -11.52
C LYS A 165 -15.78 -3.00 -12.07
N THR A 166 -15.61 -1.73 -12.42
CA THR A 166 -16.68 -0.94 -13.03
C THR A 166 -17.18 -1.55 -14.33
N GLN A 167 -18.37 -1.15 -14.81
CA GLN A 167 -18.76 -1.52 -16.16
C GLN A 167 -17.70 -0.97 -17.12
N ASP A 168 -17.26 -1.78 -18.09
CA ASP A 168 -16.22 -1.36 -19.02
C ASP A 168 -16.54 0.04 -19.60
N GLY A 169 -15.68 1.00 -19.29
CA GLY A 169 -15.85 2.37 -19.75
C GLY A 169 -16.84 3.20 -18.95
N ASP A 170 -16.74 3.22 -17.63
CA ASP A 170 -17.36 4.27 -16.82
C ASP A 170 -16.55 5.58 -16.90
N LYS A 171 -17.21 6.70 -16.56
CA LYS A 171 -16.57 8.01 -16.45
C LYS A 171 -16.17 8.20 -15.00
N PHE A 172 -15.07 8.91 -14.77
CA PHE A 172 -14.55 9.17 -13.44
C PHE A 172 -14.41 10.66 -13.22
N ASN A 173 -14.71 11.15 -12.02
CA ASN A 173 -14.39 12.51 -11.65
C ASN A 173 -13.47 12.48 -10.42
N TRP A 174 -12.53 13.44 -10.36
CA TRP A 174 -11.83 13.71 -9.11
C TRP A 174 -12.83 14.01 -8.01
N TYR A 175 -12.41 13.77 -6.77
CA TYR A 175 -13.13 14.27 -5.62
C TYR A 175 -13.23 15.79 -5.67
N ASP A 176 -14.44 16.28 -5.91
CA ASP A 176 -14.82 17.66 -5.70
C ASP A 176 -15.51 17.76 -4.34
N SER A 177 -14.79 18.32 -3.36
CA SER A 177 -15.30 18.60 -2.01
C SER A 177 -16.57 19.46 -1.97
N SER A 178 -16.90 20.15 -3.08
CA SER A 178 -18.14 20.93 -3.19
C SER A 178 -19.34 20.12 -3.67
N GLU A 179 -19.10 18.94 -4.28
CA GLU A 179 -20.15 18.06 -4.80
C GLU A 179 -20.23 16.71 -4.07
N ASP A 180 -19.32 16.41 -3.13
CA ASP A 180 -19.18 15.10 -2.47
C ASP A 180 -19.13 13.94 -3.49
N THR A 181 -18.66 14.24 -4.70
CA THR A 181 -18.57 13.28 -5.80
C THR A 181 -17.11 13.18 -6.22
N GLY A 182 -16.56 11.99 -6.08
CA GLY A 182 -15.19 11.66 -6.41
C GLY A 182 -14.99 10.18 -6.39
N ASP A 183 -14.35 9.65 -7.43
CA ASP A 183 -13.99 8.24 -7.49
C ASP A 183 -12.56 8.07 -6.94
N TYR A 184 -12.49 7.75 -5.64
CA TYR A 184 -11.27 7.24 -5.01
C TYR A 184 -11.29 5.71 -5.07
N MET A 185 -10.18 5.13 -5.50
CA MET A 185 -10.08 3.69 -5.74
C MET A 185 -8.95 3.13 -4.86
N PRO A 186 -9.22 2.85 -3.57
CA PRO A 186 -8.23 2.25 -2.68
C PRO A 186 -7.89 0.87 -3.20
N VAL A 187 -6.61 0.52 -3.25
CA VAL A 187 -6.17 -0.79 -3.77
C VAL A 187 -6.45 -1.91 -2.79
N PHE A 188 -6.27 -1.67 -1.49
CA PHE A 188 -6.46 -2.66 -0.43
C PHE A 188 -7.71 -2.40 0.39
N GLU A 189 -8.33 -3.48 0.89
CA GLU A 189 -9.38 -3.40 1.90
C GLU A 189 -8.82 -2.82 3.20
N GLU A 190 -9.64 -2.00 3.82
CA GLU A 190 -9.41 -1.45 5.13
C GLU A 190 -10.08 -2.32 6.19
N TYR A 191 -9.32 -2.69 7.21
CA TYR A 191 -9.80 -3.44 8.35
C TYR A 191 -9.96 -2.54 9.56
N ARG A 192 -10.97 -2.85 10.38
CA ARG A 192 -11.23 -2.16 11.63
C ARG A 192 -10.99 -3.08 12.81
N TRP A 193 -10.07 -2.72 13.69
CA TRP A 193 -9.86 -3.40 14.95
C TRP A 193 -10.79 -2.82 16.03
N PHE A 194 -11.45 -3.67 16.85
CA PHE A 194 -12.54 -3.26 17.75
C PHE A 194 -12.17 -3.25 19.25
N LEU A 195 -10.92 -3.48 19.64
CA LEU A 195 -10.56 -3.57 21.06
C LEU A 195 -10.26 -2.20 21.70
N GLY A 196 -11.28 -1.33 21.75
CA GLY A 196 -11.30 -0.13 22.61
C GLY A 196 -10.85 1.19 21.97
N SER A 197 -10.16 1.13 20.83
CA SER A 197 -9.85 2.23 19.91
C SER A 197 -10.32 1.82 18.51
N TYR A 198 -10.81 2.77 17.70
CA TYR A 198 -11.09 2.52 16.29
C TYR A 198 -9.79 2.66 15.51
N GLU A 199 -9.03 1.58 15.46
CA GLU A 199 -7.80 1.51 14.67
C GLU A 199 -8.10 0.86 13.32
N TYR A 200 -7.66 1.53 12.27
CA TYR A 200 -7.79 1.09 10.89
C TYR A 200 -6.44 0.56 10.40
N TYR A 201 -6.43 -0.44 9.53
CA TYR A 201 -5.20 -1.03 8.98
C TYR A 201 -5.47 -1.79 7.70
N THR A 202 -4.44 -1.98 6.87
CA THR A 202 -4.54 -2.82 5.66
C THR A 202 -3.78 -4.12 5.81
N THR A 203 -2.75 -4.14 6.65
CA THR A 203 -2.03 -5.35 7.03
C THR A 203 -1.40 -5.20 8.42
N GLU A 204 -0.85 -6.30 8.93
CA GLU A 204 -0.10 -6.35 10.18
C GLU A 204 1.23 -7.04 9.93
N ILE A 205 2.28 -6.60 10.62
CA ILE A 205 3.53 -7.35 10.68
C ILE A 205 3.24 -8.64 11.47
N PRO A 206 3.51 -9.84 10.93
CA PRO A 206 3.25 -11.08 11.64
C PRO A 206 3.90 -11.08 13.03
N SER A 207 3.13 -11.42 14.05
CA SER A 207 3.57 -11.36 15.46
C SER A 207 4.70 -12.34 15.80
N ASP A 208 4.90 -13.36 14.97
CA ASP A 208 5.99 -14.34 15.06
C ASP A 208 7.23 -13.95 14.24
N SER A 209 7.29 -12.73 13.72
CA SER A 209 8.40 -12.27 12.90
C SER A 209 9.72 -12.24 13.66
N GLU A 210 10.69 -12.97 13.14
CA GLU A 210 12.03 -13.11 13.73
C GLU A 210 12.86 -11.85 13.55
N ARG A 211 13.86 -11.68 14.43
CA ARG A 211 14.80 -10.57 14.33
C ARG A 211 15.57 -10.61 13.00
N GLY A 212 15.51 -9.50 12.27
CA GLY A 212 16.13 -9.36 10.95
C GLY A 212 15.27 -9.86 9.79
N ALA A 213 13.98 -10.17 10.04
CA ALA A 213 12.99 -10.30 8.98
C ALA A 213 12.95 -9.02 8.14
N THR A 214 12.87 -9.21 6.83
CA THR A 214 12.67 -8.15 5.84
C THR A 214 11.36 -8.38 5.12
N TYR A 215 10.78 -7.32 4.58
CA TYR A 215 9.60 -7.42 3.72
C TYR A 215 9.94 -6.75 2.39
N GLN A 216 9.34 -7.23 1.31
CA GLN A 216 9.56 -6.62 0.01
C GLN A 216 8.81 -5.30 -0.10
N ASP A 217 9.47 -4.34 -0.72
CA ASP A 217 8.84 -3.06 -1.06
C ASP A 217 7.69 -3.30 -2.05
N LEU A 218 6.60 -2.55 -1.85
CA LEU A 218 5.47 -2.54 -2.75
C LEU A 218 5.59 -1.34 -3.69
N ASP A 219 5.96 -1.59 -4.95
CA ASP A 219 5.95 -0.60 -6.02
C ASP A 219 4.60 -0.69 -6.76
N VAL A 220 3.89 0.43 -6.79
CA VAL A 220 2.54 0.56 -7.33
C VAL A 220 2.56 1.51 -8.52
N GLN A 221 1.95 1.07 -9.61
CA GLN A 221 1.85 1.84 -10.84
C GLN A 221 0.41 1.76 -11.36
N ALA A 222 -0.06 2.80 -12.04
CA ALA A 222 -1.43 2.85 -12.55
C ALA A 222 -1.48 3.20 -14.03
N LEU A 223 -2.42 2.61 -14.77
CA LEU A 223 -2.66 2.84 -16.18
C LEU A 223 -4.14 3.13 -16.40
N GLY A 224 -4.43 4.29 -16.98
CA GLY A 224 -5.76 4.69 -17.42
C GLY A 224 -5.86 4.61 -18.93
N VAL A 225 -6.88 3.92 -19.45
CA VAL A 225 -7.09 3.78 -20.90
C VAL A 225 -8.51 4.18 -21.25
N GLN A 226 -8.67 5.12 -22.18
CA GLN A 226 -9.99 5.45 -22.71
C GLN A 226 -10.59 4.21 -23.39
N ALA A 227 -11.80 3.82 -22.96
CA ALA A 227 -12.44 2.56 -23.30
C ALA A 227 -12.64 2.35 -24.81
N LYS A 228 -12.77 3.44 -25.59
CA LYS A 228 -12.90 3.35 -27.06
C LYS A 228 -11.73 2.65 -27.76
N TYR A 229 -10.56 2.55 -27.09
CA TYR A 229 -9.37 1.90 -27.63
C TYR A 229 -9.27 0.41 -27.29
N VAL A 230 -10.06 -0.08 -26.34
CA VAL A 230 -9.82 -1.37 -25.65
C VAL A 230 -11.07 -2.20 -25.38
N SER A 231 -12.23 -1.57 -25.22
CA SER A 231 -13.44 -2.20 -24.68
C SER A 231 -13.85 -3.43 -25.47
N GLY A 232 -13.87 -4.57 -24.78
CA GLY A 232 -14.43 -5.84 -25.26
C GLY A 232 -13.46 -6.73 -26.06
N ASP A 233 -12.18 -6.37 -26.18
CA ASP A 233 -11.17 -7.21 -26.82
C ASP A 233 -9.92 -7.36 -25.93
N ALA A 234 -9.85 -8.47 -25.19
CA ALA A 234 -8.74 -8.79 -24.29
C ALA A 234 -7.37 -8.84 -24.98
N THR A 235 -7.31 -9.10 -26.29
CA THR A 235 -6.05 -9.07 -27.05
C THR A 235 -5.54 -7.64 -27.21
N VAL A 236 -6.46 -6.72 -27.52
CA VAL A 236 -6.15 -5.29 -27.67
C VAL A 236 -5.82 -4.67 -26.32
N GLU A 237 -6.55 -5.02 -25.25
CA GLU A 237 -6.21 -4.60 -23.88
C GLU A 237 -4.78 -4.98 -23.52
N ARG A 238 -4.44 -6.26 -23.71
CA ARG A 238 -3.10 -6.79 -23.38
C ARG A 238 -2.00 -6.13 -24.20
N GLN A 239 -2.26 -5.82 -25.48
CA GLN A 239 -1.31 -5.14 -26.34
C GLN A 239 -1.06 -3.70 -25.87
N ILE A 240 -2.12 -2.96 -25.53
CA ILE A 240 -2.00 -1.58 -25.02
C ILE A 240 -1.22 -1.56 -23.70
N ILE A 241 -1.47 -2.50 -22.79
CA ILE A 241 -0.68 -2.62 -21.56
C ILE A 241 0.81 -2.84 -21.90
N LYS A 242 1.14 -3.77 -22.80
CA LYS A 242 2.53 -4.04 -23.22
C LYS A 242 3.24 -2.87 -23.89
N GLU A 243 2.51 -2.06 -24.65
CA GLU A 243 3.07 -0.93 -25.41
C GLU A 243 3.33 0.30 -24.54
N ASN A 244 2.56 0.46 -23.45
CA ASN A 244 2.61 1.65 -22.59
C ASN A 244 3.26 1.38 -21.24
N THR A 245 3.50 0.11 -20.90
CA THR A 245 4.09 -0.32 -19.62
C THR A 245 5.06 -1.48 -19.85
N ASP A 246 5.87 -1.82 -18.86
CA ASP A 246 6.73 -3.00 -18.89
C ASP A 246 6.15 -4.20 -18.11
N TRP A 247 4.89 -4.13 -17.68
CA TRP A 247 4.28 -5.06 -16.72
C TRP A 247 4.11 -6.49 -17.26
N LEU A 248 4.04 -6.63 -18.58
CA LEU A 248 3.76 -7.89 -19.29
C LEU A 248 4.94 -8.40 -20.15
N ASN A 249 6.14 -7.85 -19.92
CA ASN A 249 7.36 -8.16 -20.68
C ASN A 249 8.29 -9.14 -19.95
#